data_AF-A0A7X6Q918-F1
#
_entry.id   AF-A0A7X6Q918-F1
#
_cell.length_a   1.000
_cell.length_b   1.000
_cell.length_c   1.000
_cell.angle_alpha   90.00
_cell.angle_beta   90.00
_cell.angle_gamma   90.00
#
_symmetry.space_group_name_H-M   'P 1'
#
loop_
_entity.id
_entity.type
_entity.pdbx_description
1 polymer ?
#
loop_
_entity_poly.entity_id
_entity_poly.type
_entity_poly.pdbx_seq_one_letter_code
_entity_poly.pdbx_strand_id
1 'polypeptide(L)'
;MEKLFVQWGGGNIGRSFVGQVFARASYKVTFVDIDEGLIEALNSKGEYVVETVFHDKVEQIPIKGVNAINANDQESVNQAIVNCALMGVSVGKNVWPHIAKQLATAINERYKEHKESPLDIILAENIHNGASFVASLLKEHLPQGFPLQEYVGLIETSIGKMVPIQTESDPLVIRAEPHNDLYVNREGFLNPIPAVADLRPVAPMEAYGDRKLYVHNMGHATAAYLGYQKYPNLEYIAEVLEDDHLLEQVRQTMGQSTSILLELHKGVFTREELDYHSEDLLSRFKNRALGDTLFRVGRDLPRKLNWEDRIMGVILRGEELGLPWDLIGKAYLAALSFKALDHNRERDKRDQQFLKELEGLPLREKLYKASRWSTSPHPQSLFDSIAEKFAALSSTH
;
A
#
# COMPACT_ATOMS: atom_id res chain seq x y z
N MET A 1 25.66 22.03 1.61
CA MET A 1 24.78 21.95 2.79
C MET A 1 24.06 20.62 2.75
N GLU A 2 23.95 19.96 3.90
CA GLU A 2 23.19 18.71 4.04
C GLU A 2 21.70 19.01 3.83
N LYS A 3 21.00 18.23 3.00
CA LYS A 3 19.60 18.49 2.66
C LYS A 3 18.70 17.99 3.80
N LEU A 4 17.68 18.78 4.14
CA LEU A 4 16.67 18.39 5.12
C LEU A 4 15.48 17.71 4.42
N PHE A 5 15.10 16.53 4.91
CA PHE A 5 13.86 15.85 4.59
C PHE A 5 12.93 15.88 5.81
N VAL A 6 11.70 16.38 5.63
CA VAL A 6 10.69 16.37 6.69
C VAL A 6 9.73 15.20 6.46
N GLN A 7 9.57 14.32 7.43
CA GLN A 7 8.66 13.18 7.37
C GLN A 7 7.52 13.37 8.38
N TRP A 8 6.34 13.72 7.90
CA TRP A 8 5.14 13.80 8.75
C TRP A 8 4.54 12.41 8.94
N GLY A 9 4.46 11.97 10.19
CA GLY A 9 4.16 10.61 10.57
C GLY A 9 5.45 9.80 10.68
N GLY A 10 5.93 9.66 11.91
CA GLY A 10 7.06 8.84 12.31
C GLY A 10 6.67 7.41 12.66
N GLY A 11 5.50 6.91 12.26
CA GLY A 11 5.07 5.54 12.50
C GLY A 11 5.82 4.49 11.66
N ASN A 12 5.19 3.33 11.46
CA ASN A 12 5.85 2.17 10.85
C ASN A 12 6.44 2.46 9.46
N ILE A 13 5.63 3.01 8.55
CA ILE A 13 6.07 3.36 7.19
C ILE A 13 7.02 4.56 7.19
N GLY A 14 6.80 5.53 8.06
CA GLY A 14 7.66 6.70 8.20
C GLY A 14 9.11 6.32 8.53
N ARG A 15 9.31 5.47 9.55
CA ARG A 15 10.66 5.05 10.00
C ARG A 15 11.26 3.91 9.18
N SER A 16 10.53 2.82 8.98
CA SER A 16 11.09 1.65 8.28
C SER A 16 11.19 1.80 6.76
N PHE A 17 10.65 2.89 6.19
CA PHE A 17 10.66 3.08 4.75
C PHE A 17 11.04 4.49 4.32
N VAL A 18 10.12 5.45 4.40
CA VAL A 18 10.32 6.75 3.73
C VAL A 18 11.49 7.52 4.36
N GLY A 19 11.49 7.67 5.69
CA GLY A 19 12.60 8.27 6.42
C GLY A 19 13.91 7.53 6.23
N GLN A 20 13.90 6.19 6.25
CA GLN A 20 15.08 5.37 5.97
C GLN A 20 15.67 5.63 4.56
N VAL A 21 14.82 5.70 3.52
CA VAL A 21 15.24 5.96 2.13
C VAL A 21 16.00 7.27 2.01
N PHE A 22 15.49 8.34 2.65
CA PHE A 22 16.15 9.65 2.60
C PHE A 22 17.36 9.74 3.52
N ALA A 23 17.32 9.15 4.72
CA ALA A 23 18.48 9.11 5.61
C ALA A 23 19.68 8.39 4.98
N ARG A 24 19.44 7.25 4.31
CA ARG A 24 20.49 6.52 3.55
C ARG A 24 21.03 7.32 2.37
N ALA A 25 20.24 8.25 1.83
CA ALA A 25 20.65 9.20 0.81
C ALA A 25 21.32 10.47 1.39
N SER A 26 21.79 10.42 2.65
CA SER A 26 22.49 11.52 3.34
C SER A 26 21.63 12.78 3.56
N TYR A 27 20.31 12.63 3.66
CA TYR A 27 19.46 13.69 4.17
C TYR A 27 19.45 13.66 5.70
N LYS A 28 19.43 14.83 6.33
CA LYS A 28 18.93 14.93 7.71
C LYS A 28 17.44 14.70 7.69
N VAL A 29 16.93 13.88 8.60
CA VAL A 29 15.50 13.57 8.66
C VAL A 29 14.89 14.14 9.92
N THR A 30 13.88 14.98 9.75
CA THR A 30 13.05 15.48 10.85
C THR A 30 11.68 14.85 10.77
N PHE A 31 11.34 14.03 11.77
CA PHE A 31 9.99 13.49 11.91
C PHE A 31 9.05 14.54 12.52
N VAL A 32 7.79 14.55 12.10
CA VAL A 32 6.71 15.32 12.75
C VAL A 32 5.66 14.32 13.20
N ASP A 33 5.41 14.23 14.50
CA ASP A 33 4.48 13.25 15.09
C ASP A 33 3.77 13.81 16.33
N ILE A 34 2.80 13.08 16.89
CA ILE A 34 2.13 13.39 18.15
C ILE A 34 2.56 12.47 19.30
N ASP A 35 3.23 11.35 19.00
CA ASP A 35 3.74 10.43 20.01
C ASP A 35 4.95 11.04 20.74
N GLU A 36 4.69 11.66 21.90
CA GLU A 36 5.69 12.31 22.74
C GLU A 36 6.82 11.37 23.16
N GLY A 37 6.52 10.09 23.45
CA GLY A 37 7.52 9.11 23.85
C GLY A 37 8.49 8.80 22.71
N LEU A 38 7.98 8.65 21.49
CA LEU A 38 8.81 8.49 20.30
C LEU A 38 9.65 9.74 20.03
N ILE A 39 9.06 10.93 20.14
CA ILE A 39 9.74 12.20 19.88
C ILE A 39 10.91 12.40 20.84
N GLU A 40 10.68 12.21 22.14
CA GLU A 40 11.72 12.29 23.16
C GLU A 40 12.85 11.28 22.91
N ALA A 41 12.49 10.03 22.58
CA ALA A 41 13.48 8.99 22.29
C ALA A 41 14.35 9.35 21.08
N LEU A 42 13.75 9.81 19.97
CA LEU A 42 14.46 10.21 18.75
C LEU A 42 15.37 11.42 19.01
N ASN A 43 14.90 12.43 19.75
CA ASN A 43 15.69 13.62 20.05
C ASN A 43 16.83 13.34 21.04
N SER A 44 16.64 12.41 21.97
CA SER A 44 17.68 12.00 22.92
C SER A 44 18.81 11.21 22.25
N LYS A 45 18.47 10.31 21.32
CA LYS A 45 19.45 9.41 20.68
C LYS A 45 20.02 9.93 19.37
N GLY A 46 19.22 10.67 18.59
CA GLY A 46 19.59 11.13 17.24
C GLY A 46 19.67 10.00 16.19
N GLU A 47 19.22 8.79 16.55
CA GLU A 47 19.22 7.60 15.71
C GLU A 47 18.12 6.61 16.13
N TYR A 48 17.76 5.71 15.20
CA TYR A 48 16.93 4.52 15.44
C TYR A 48 17.45 3.35 14.59
N VAL A 49 16.97 2.13 14.83
CA VAL A 49 17.39 0.93 14.11
C VAL A 49 16.22 0.38 13.31
N VAL A 50 16.46 0.08 12.03
CA VAL A 50 15.56 -0.75 11.24
C VAL A 50 16.13 -2.16 11.18
N GLU A 51 15.39 -3.11 11.72
CA GLU A 51 15.67 -4.54 11.62
C GLU A 51 15.02 -5.09 10.35
N THR A 52 15.83 -5.34 9.33
CA THR A 52 15.38 -6.01 8.11
C THR A 52 15.30 -7.51 8.36
N VAL A 53 14.10 -8.07 8.24
CA VAL A 53 13.85 -9.49 8.55
C VAL A 53 13.49 -10.28 7.32
N PHE A 54 14.25 -11.35 7.06
CA PHE A 54 14.04 -12.24 5.92
C PHE A 54 14.43 -13.68 6.26
N HIS A 55 13.44 -14.56 6.36
CA HIS A 55 13.57 -15.90 6.93
C HIS A 55 14.25 -15.84 8.30
N ASP A 56 15.34 -16.57 8.51
CA ASP A 56 16.07 -16.62 9.78
C ASP A 56 17.10 -15.50 9.93
N LYS A 57 17.20 -14.58 8.94
CA LYS A 57 18.17 -13.48 8.95
C LYS A 57 17.51 -12.20 9.45
N VAL A 58 18.22 -11.57 10.38
CA VAL A 58 17.94 -10.21 10.86
C VAL A 58 19.19 -9.38 10.60
N GLU A 59 19.05 -8.28 9.85
CA GLU A 59 20.10 -7.29 9.68
C GLU A 59 19.66 -5.97 10.34
N GLN A 60 20.55 -5.39 11.13
CA GLN A 60 20.30 -4.12 11.81
C GLN A 60 20.89 -2.98 11.01
N ILE A 61 20.02 -2.08 10.56
CA ILE A 61 20.39 -0.89 9.79
C ILE A 61 20.22 0.33 10.71
N PRO A 62 21.32 0.87 11.27
CA PRO A 62 21.24 2.09 12.07
C PRO A 62 20.94 3.29 11.16
N ILE A 63 19.89 4.03 11.50
CA ILE A 63 19.48 5.26 10.83
C ILE A 63 19.85 6.43 11.73
N LYS A 64 20.86 7.20 11.31
CA LYS A 64 21.45 8.30 12.09
C LYS A 64 21.11 9.66 11.52
N GLY A 65 21.34 10.70 12.32
CA GLY A 65 21.15 12.08 11.87
C GLY A 65 19.69 12.47 11.79
N VAL A 66 18.89 11.92 12.72
CA VAL A 66 17.45 12.18 12.78
C VAL A 66 17.07 12.95 14.03
N ASN A 67 15.96 13.67 13.97
CA ASN A 67 15.29 14.27 15.11
C ASN A 67 13.78 14.26 14.90
N ALA A 68 13.02 14.76 15.87
CA ALA A 68 11.58 14.80 15.80
C ALA A 68 11.01 16.10 16.40
N ILE A 69 9.89 16.54 15.85
CA ILE A 69 9.11 17.71 16.28
C ILE A 69 7.72 17.23 16.67
N ASN A 70 7.19 17.73 17.79
CA ASN A 70 5.79 17.53 18.15
C ASN A 70 4.91 18.32 17.18
N ALA A 71 3.96 17.66 16.53
CA ALA A 71 3.06 18.27 15.56
C ALA A 71 2.23 19.43 16.15
N ASN A 72 2.06 19.48 17.47
CA ASN A 72 1.39 20.60 18.15
C ASN A 72 2.27 21.85 18.28
N ASP A 73 3.59 21.73 18.07
CA ASP A 73 4.51 22.87 17.99
C ASP A 73 4.54 23.44 16.56
N GLN A 74 3.54 24.27 16.26
CA GLN A 74 3.36 24.87 14.94
C GLN A 74 4.58 25.70 14.51
N GLU A 75 5.28 26.35 15.43
CA GLU A 75 6.43 27.19 15.10
C GLU A 75 7.59 26.33 14.60
N SER A 76 7.94 25.27 15.33
CA SER A 76 8.97 24.32 14.92
C SER A 76 8.61 23.62 13.61
N VAL A 77 7.34 23.21 13.44
CA VAL A 77 6.84 22.63 12.18
C VAL A 77 7.00 23.60 11.01
N ASN A 78 6.63 24.87 11.18
CA ASN A 78 6.80 25.90 10.16
C ASN A 78 8.28 26.05 9.78
N GLN A 79 9.17 26.21 10.78
CA GLN A 79 10.61 26.36 10.53
C GLN A 79 11.19 25.15 9.79
N ALA A 80 10.80 23.93 10.15
CA ALA A 80 11.27 22.73 9.47
C ALA A 80 10.81 22.70 8.00
N ILE A 81 9.53 22.99 7.73
CA ILE A 81 8.98 22.97 6.36
C ILE A 81 9.51 24.13 5.52
N VAL A 82 9.71 25.32 6.09
CA VAL A 82 10.35 26.46 5.41
C VAL A 82 11.75 26.09 4.91
N ASN A 83 12.52 25.35 5.71
CA ASN A 83 13.92 25.02 5.41
C ASN A 83 14.13 23.67 4.71
N CYS A 84 13.10 22.83 4.57
CA CYS A 84 13.27 21.51 3.98
C CYS A 84 13.50 21.56 2.46
N ALA A 85 14.17 20.53 1.93
CA ALA A 85 14.33 20.34 0.49
C ALA A 85 13.19 19.51 -0.11
N LEU A 86 12.59 18.64 0.70
CA LEU A 86 11.54 17.71 0.30
C LEU A 86 10.78 17.26 1.55
N MET A 87 9.50 16.95 1.39
CA MET A 87 8.65 16.42 2.46
C MET A 87 8.05 15.07 2.09
N GLY A 88 7.80 14.23 3.08
CA GLY A 88 6.97 13.04 2.97
C GLY A 88 5.87 13.02 4.03
N VAL A 89 4.76 12.37 3.72
CA VAL A 89 3.63 12.20 4.65
C VAL A 89 3.15 10.76 4.65
N SER A 90 3.09 10.14 5.83
CA SER A 90 2.54 8.80 6.05
C SER A 90 1.81 8.73 7.41
N VAL A 91 0.60 9.26 7.45
CA VAL A 91 -0.24 9.36 8.66
C VAL A 91 -1.54 8.55 8.55
N GLY A 92 -1.89 8.09 7.35
CA GLY A 92 -3.15 7.41 7.06
C GLY A 92 -4.25 8.38 6.65
N LYS A 93 -5.11 7.96 5.71
CA LYS A 93 -6.22 8.76 5.14
C LYS A 93 -7.02 9.56 6.17
N ASN A 94 -7.35 8.95 7.30
CA ASN A 94 -8.22 9.56 8.31
C ASN A 94 -7.54 10.68 9.11
N VAL A 95 -6.20 10.75 9.09
CA VAL A 95 -5.44 11.79 9.80
C VAL A 95 -5.27 13.05 8.95
N TRP A 96 -5.37 12.96 7.63
CA TRP A 96 -5.21 14.10 6.72
C TRP A 96 -6.06 15.34 7.05
N PRO A 97 -7.38 15.21 7.32
CA PRO A 97 -8.19 16.38 7.71
C PRO A 97 -7.70 17.09 8.97
N HIS A 98 -7.04 16.36 9.88
CA HIS A 98 -6.52 16.91 11.14
C HIS A 98 -5.21 17.68 10.96
N ILE A 99 -4.38 17.31 9.98
CA ILE A 99 -3.10 17.98 9.72
C ILE A 99 -3.20 19.07 8.65
N ALA A 100 -4.26 19.07 7.82
CA ALA A 100 -4.39 19.94 6.64
C ALA A 100 -4.20 21.43 6.95
N LYS A 101 -4.81 21.92 8.04
CA LYS A 101 -4.68 23.34 8.44
C LYS A 101 -3.26 23.71 8.84
N GLN A 102 -2.60 22.86 9.62
CA GLN A 102 -1.24 23.11 10.10
C GLN A 102 -0.24 23.05 8.95
N LEU A 103 -0.39 22.06 8.06
CA LEU A 103 0.42 21.92 6.86
C LEU A 103 0.23 23.10 5.90
N ALA A 104 -1.02 23.52 5.65
CA ALA A 104 -1.30 24.70 4.83
C ALA A 104 -0.68 25.98 5.40
N THR A 105 -0.68 26.13 6.73
CA THR A 105 -0.03 27.26 7.42
C THR A 105 1.47 27.25 7.15
N ALA A 106 2.13 26.11 7.34
CA ALA A 106 3.57 25.97 7.09
C ALA A 106 3.95 26.18 5.62
N ILE A 107 3.16 25.64 4.68
CA ILE A 107 3.32 25.87 3.24
C ILE A 107 3.22 27.37 2.90
N ASN A 108 2.25 28.06 3.50
CA ASN A 108 2.07 29.50 3.27
C ASN A 108 3.22 30.33 3.85
N GLU A 109 3.76 29.98 5.02
CA GLU A 109 4.97 30.63 5.55
C GLU A 109 6.17 30.40 4.63
N ARG A 110 6.40 29.16 4.18
CA ARG A 110 7.44 28.85 3.18
C ARG A 110 7.27 29.68 1.91
N TYR A 111 6.05 29.80 1.39
CA TYR A 111 5.79 30.57 0.18
C TYR A 111 6.14 32.05 0.34
N LYS A 112 5.92 32.65 1.52
CA LYS A 112 6.31 34.05 1.76
C LYS A 112 7.82 34.27 1.67
N GLU A 113 8.61 33.31 2.16
CA GLU A 113 10.08 33.39 2.19
C GLU A 113 10.75 32.89 0.91
N HIS A 114 10.17 31.89 0.26
CA HIS A 114 10.78 31.13 -0.83
C HIS A 114 9.84 30.92 -2.02
N LYS A 115 9.27 32.02 -2.56
CA LYS A 115 8.31 32.00 -3.69
C LYS A 115 8.79 31.23 -4.92
N GLU A 116 10.10 31.24 -5.19
CA GLU A 116 10.70 30.59 -6.37
C GLU A 116 11.16 29.15 -6.10
N SER A 117 10.94 28.62 -4.89
CA SER A 117 11.29 27.24 -4.51
C SER A 117 10.03 26.47 -4.12
N PRO A 118 9.37 25.81 -5.09
CA PRO A 118 8.24 24.93 -4.83
C PRO A 118 8.57 23.85 -3.80
N LEU A 119 7.55 23.41 -3.05
CA LEU A 119 7.66 22.30 -2.11
C LEU A 119 7.10 21.03 -2.76
N ASP A 120 7.95 20.02 -2.91
CA ASP A 120 7.52 18.68 -3.29
C ASP A 120 7.16 17.87 -2.02
N ILE A 121 5.99 17.22 -2.04
CA ILE A 121 5.46 16.41 -0.94
C ILE A 121 5.15 15.00 -1.46
N ILE A 122 5.89 14.02 -0.97
CA ILE A 122 5.67 12.59 -1.23
C ILE A 122 4.51 12.08 -0.36
N LEU A 123 3.44 11.66 -1.01
CA LEU A 123 2.23 11.10 -0.39
C LEU A 123 2.39 9.59 -0.22
N ALA A 124 3.03 9.18 0.87
CA ALA A 124 3.29 7.79 1.23
C ALA A 124 2.05 7.13 1.87
N GLU A 125 0.95 7.12 1.12
CA GLU A 125 -0.39 6.83 1.60
C GLU A 125 -1.12 5.83 0.70
N ASN A 126 -2.00 5.02 1.27
CA ASN A 126 -2.87 4.13 0.51
C ASN A 126 -4.21 4.82 0.19
N ILE A 127 -4.15 5.93 -0.57
CA ILE A 127 -5.31 6.75 -0.94
C ILE A 127 -5.41 6.77 -2.47
N HIS A 128 -6.56 6.37 -3.00
CA HIS A 128 -6.87 6.55 -4.42
C HIS A 128 -7.08 8.04 -4.72
N ASN A 129 -6.48 8.55 -5.81
CA ASN A 129 -6.44 9.97 -6.15
C ASN A 129 -5.95 10.86 -4.99
N GLY A 130 -4.86 10.44 -4.35
CA GLY A 130 -4.29 11.08 -3.17
C GLY A 130 -3.90 12.53 -3.42
N ALA A 131 -3.34 12.84 -4.60
CA ALA A 131 -2.97 14.22 -4.94
C ALA A 131 -4.19 15.16 -4.95
N SER A 132 -5.28 14.77 -5.62
CA SER A 132 -6.51 15.58 -5.65
C SER A 132 -7.16 15.71 -4.27
N PHE A 133 -7.19 14.63 -3.50
CA PHE A 133 -7.71 14.64 -2.13
C PHE A 133 -6.93 15.61 -1.24
N VAL A 134 -5.60 15.53 -1.23
CA VAL A 134 -4.76 16.41 -0.43
C VAL A 134 -4.85 17.85 -0.90
N ALA A 135 -4.86 18.09 -2.22
CA ALA A 135 -5.04 19.43 -2.78
C ALA A 135 -6.35 20.09 -2.32
N SER A 136 -7.47 19.33 -2.28
CA SER A 136 -8.74 19.87 -1.77
C SER A 136 -8.66 20.28 -0.31
N LEU A 137 -8.05 19.47 0.55
CA LEU A 137 -7.91 19.76 1.97
C LEU A 137 -7.01 20.98 2.23
N LEU A 138 -5.89 21.09 1.50
CA LEU A 138 -4.98 22.23 1.65
C LEU A 138 -5.63 23.53 1.17
N LYS A 139 -6.37 23.48 0.06
CA LYS A 139 -7.03 24.66 -0.53
C LYS A 139 -8.03 25.33 0.41
N GLU A 140 -8.68 24.57 1.29
CA GLU A 140 -9.60 25.10 2.31
C GLU A 140 -8.92 26.01 3.35
N HIS A 141 -7.61 25.90 3.50
CA HIS A 141 -6.83 26.59 4.53
C HIS A 141 -5.77 27.55 3.99
N LEU A 142 -5.49 27.51 2.69
CA LEU A 142 -4.56 28.42 2.03
C LEU A 142 -5.22 29.77 1.71
N PRO A 143 -4.44 30.89 1.67
CA PRO A 143 -4.97 32.19 1.29
C PRO A 143 -5.60 32.19 -0.12
N GLN A 144 -6.57 33.05 -0.34
CA GLN A 144 -7.14 33.26 -1.66
C GLN A 144 -6.05 33.68 -2.66
N GLY A 145 -5.99 33.00 -3.81
CA GLY A 145 -4.99 33.26 -4.85
C GLY A 145 -3.64 32.57 -4.63
N PHE A 146 -3.51 31.71 -3.61
CA PHE A 146 -2.32 30.88 -3.47
C PHE A 146 -2.13 29.95 -4.70
N PRO A 147 -0.96 29.94 -5.35
CA PRO A 147 -0.71 29.14 -6.56
C PRO A 147 -0.39 27.69 -6.20
N LEU A 148 -1.39 26.95 -5.72
CA LEU A 148 -1.18 25.62 -5.14
C LEU A 148 -0.57 24.63 -6.14
N GLN A 149 -1.03 24.63 -7.39
CA GLN A 149 -0.59 23.68 -8.41
C GLN A 149 0.84 24.01 -8.91
N GLU A 150 1.22 25.28 -8.88
CA GLU A 150 2.52 25.76 -9.33
C GLU A 150 3.57 25.77 -8.22
N TYR A 151 3.15 25.67 -6.96
CA TYR A 151 4.05 25.76 -5.80
C TYR A 151 4.14 24.48 -4.96
N VAL A 152 3.13 23.60 -4.98
CA VAL A 152 3.15 22.36 -4.21
C VAL A 152 3.05 21.16 -5.13
N GLY A 153 4.16 20.44 -5.29
CA GLY A 153 4.19 19.16 -5.97
C GLY A 153 3.59 18.09 -5.07
N LEU A 154 2.54 17.42 -5.52
CA LEU A 154 1.90 16.33 -4.78
C LEU A 154 2.23 15.00 -5.46
N ILE A 155 3.19 14.29 -4.90
CA ILE A 155 3.80 13.11 -5.49
C ILE A 155 3.14 11.87 -4.90
N GLU A 156 2.27 11.24 -5.67
CA GLU A 156 1.67 9.96 -5.31
C GLU A 156 2.72 8.83 -5.30
N THR A 157 2.44 7.78 -4.54
CA THR A 157 3.35 6.65 -4.37
C THR A 157 2.67 5.31 -4.60
N SER A 158 3.46 4.30 -4.97
CA SER A 158 3.06 2.89 -4.85
C SER A 158 4.02 2.19 -3.90
N ILE A 159 3.54 2.00 -2.66
CA ILE A 159 4.32 1.40 -1.58
C ILE A 159 4.00 -0.09 -1.50
N GLY A 160 5.04 -0.91 -1.74
CA GLY A 160 4.98 -2.36 -1.66
C GLY A 160 5.56 -2.95 -0.37
N LYS A 161 6.04 -2.14 0.59
CA LYS A 161 6.73 -2.64 1.78
C LYS A 161 5.79 -3.34 2.76
N MET A 162 6.15 -4.56 3.17
CA MET A 162 5.52 -5.35 4.21
C MET A 162 6.22 -5.10 5.54
N VAL A 163 5.41 -4.78 6.54
CA VAL A 163 5.88 -4.50 7.90
C VAL A 163 5.11 -5.43 8.84
N PRO A 164 5.80 -6.32 9.59
CA PRO A 164 5.15 -7.19 10.56
C PRO A 164 4.50 -6.38 11.68
N ILE A 165 3.64 -7.05 12.46
CA ILE A 165 3.19 -6.49 13.73
C ILE A 165 4.43 -6.28 14.63
N GLN A 166 4.60 -5.06 15.11
CA GLN A 166 5.72 -4.73 15.99
C GLN A 166 5.48 -5.36 17.38
N THR A 167 6.46 -6.11 17.86
CA THR A 167 6.42 -6.82 19.16
C THR A 167 7.51 -6.36 20.12
N GLU A 168 8.48 -5.58 19.64
CA GLU A 168 9.56 -5.01 20.44
C GLU A 168 9.03 -3.89 21.34
N SER A 169 9.60 -3.80 22.54
CA SER A 169 9.26 -2.73 23.50
C SER A 169 10.04 -1.44 23.27
N ASP A 170 11.17 -1.49 22.56
CA ASP A 170 11.98 -0.30 22.27
C ASP A 170 11.36 0.49 21.10
N PRO A 171 10.88 1.73 21.33
CA PRO A 171 10.27 2.55 20.27
C PRO A 171 11.24 2.91 19.13
N LEU A 172 12.56 2.80 19.36
CA LEU A 172 13.61 3.08 18.39
C LEU A 172 14.05 1.85 17.60
N VAL A 173 13.44 0.69 17.81
CA VAL A 173 13.64 -0.48 16.95
C VAL A 173 12.38 -0.74 16.14
N ILE A 174 12.52 -0.87 14.83
CA ILE A 174 11.41 -1.21 13.95
C ILE A 174 11.78 -2.36 13.02
N ARG A 175 10.95 -3.39 12.98
CA ARG A 175 11.11 -4.54 12.10
C ARG A 175 10.36 -4.35 10.81
N ALA A 176 11.00 -4.60 9.67
CA ALA A 176 10.36 -4.60 8.35
C ALA A 176 11.09 -5.53 7.38
N GLU A 177 10.54 -5.79 6.21
CA GLU A 177 11.28 -6.53 5.19
C GLU A 177 12.40 -5.67 4.55
N PRO A 178 13.38 -6.30 3.86
CA PRO A 178 14.48 -5.60 3.18
C PRO A 178 14.07 -4.73 1.98
N HIS A 179 12.87 -4.93 1.40
CA HIS A 179 12.42 -4.21 0.20
C HIS A 179 12.30 -2.69 0.45
N ASN A 180 12.89 -1.89 -0.44
CA ASN A 180 12.98 -0.42 -0.32
C ASN A 180 12.72 0.35 -1.64
N ASP A 181 12.17 -0.26 -2.69
CA ASP A 181 11.86 0.51 -3.89
C ASP A 181 10.65 1.44 -3.67
N LEU A 182 10.91 2.75 -3.59
CA LEU A 182 9.88 3.78 -3.46
C LEU A 182 9.47 4.29 -4.83
N TYR A 183 8.42 3.72 -5.39
CA TYR A 183 7.81 4.20 -6.63
C TYR A 183 7.06 5.51 -6.40
N VAL A 184 7.44 6.54 -7.14
CA VAL A 184 6.89 7.88 -7.06
C VAL A 184 6.38 8.35 -8.42
N ASN A 185 5.26 9.09 -8.42
CA ASN A 185 4.75 9.70 -9.64
C ASN A 185 5.74 10.77 -10.13
N ARG A 186 6.42 10.48 -11.24
CA ARG A 186 7.38 11.40 -11.87
C ARG A 186 6.73 12.74 -12.24
N GLU A 187 5.46 12.71 -12.63
CA GLU A 187 4.72 13.89 -13.10
C GLU A 187 4.23 14.79 -11.95
N GLY A 188 4.31 14.32 -10.70
CA GLY A 188 3.93 15.10 -9.52
C GLY A 188 5.03 16.04 -9.00
N PHE A 189 6.27 15.90 -9.47
CA PHE A 189 7.38 16.74 -9.04
C PHE A 189 7.37 18.10 -9.74
N LEU A 190 7.58 19.16 -8.97
CA LEU A 190 7.82 20.51 -9.48
C LEU A 190 9.32 20.88 -9.49
N ASN A 191 10.13 20.22 -8.66
CA ASN A 191 11.59 20.38 -8.65
C ASN A 191 12.30 19.23 -9.37
N PRO A 192 13.61 19.37 -9.66
CA PRO A 192 14.41 18.23 -10.11
C PRO A 192 14.32 17.05 -9.14
N ILE A 193 14.01 15.89 -9.69
CA ILE A 193 13.85 14.66 -8.93
C ILE A 193 15.17 14.32 -8.22
N PRO A 194 15.17 14.07 -6.91
CA PRO A 194 16.39 13.85 -6.16
C PRO A 194 17.06 12.52 -6.55
N ALA A 195 18.39 12.53 -6.64
CA ALA A 195 19.19 11.35 -6.89
C ALA A 195 19.27 10.47 -5.63
N VAL A 196 18.21 9.72 -5.37
CA VAL A 196 18.07 8.79 -4.24
C VAL A 196 18.04 7.36 -4.79
N ALA A 197 18.97 6.52 -4.34
CA ALA A 197 19.20 5.19 -4.90
C ALA A 197 17.97 4.27 -4.80
N ASP A 198 17.12 4.48 -3.80
CA ASP A 198 15.92 3.69 -3.53
C ASP A 198 14.64 4.33 -4.11
N LEU A 199 14.76 5.48 -4.79
CA LEU A 199 13.64 6.17 -5.43
C LEU A 199 13.46 5.70 -6.87
N ARG A 200 12.21 5.42 -7.27
CA ARG A 200 11.84 4.94 -8.61
C ARG A 200 10.79 5.87 -9.22
N PRO A 201 11.20 6.92 -9.94
CA PRO A 201 10.27 7.82 -10.61
C PRO A 201 9.65 7.14 -11.82
N VAL A 202 8.32 7.10 -11.86
CA VAL A 202 7.56 6.35 -12.86
C VAL A 202 6.40 7.15 -13.42
N ALA A 203 5.95 6.79 -14.63
CA ALA A 203 4.74 7.30 -15.24
C ALA A 203 4.20 6.29 -16.26
N PRO A 204 2.86 6.18 -16.43
CA PRO A 204 1.84 6.77 -15.57
C PRO A 204 1.79 6.08 -14.19
N MET A 205 1.51 6.84 -13.13
CA MET A 205 1.47 6.30 -11.76
C MET A 205 0.37 5.24 -11.57
N GLU A 206 -0.75 5.40 -12.27
CA GLU A 206 -1.88 4.47 -12.28
C GLU A 206 -1.44 3.03 -12.56
N ALA A 207 -0.56 2.82 -13.54
CA ALA A 207 -0.05 1.50 -13.89
C ALA A 207 0.65 0.80 -12.71
N TYR A 208 1.36 1.56 -11.87
CA TYR A 208 2.05 1.04 -10.68
C TYR A 208 1.12 0.86 -9.49
N GLY A 209 0.02 1.62 -9.45
CA GLY A 209 -1.12 1.36 -8.57
C GLY A 209 -1.78 0.02 -8.91
N ASP A 210 -2.09 -0.20 -10.18
CA ASP A 210 -2.67 -1.44 -10.69
C ASP A 210 -1.74 -2.63 -10.54
N ARG A 211 -0.43 -2.47 -10.79
CA ARG A 211 0.54 -3.54 -10.53
C ARG A 211 0.54 -3.97 -9.06
N LYS A 212 0.50 -3.00 -8.12
CA LYS A 212 0.39 -3.31 -6.69
C LYS A 212 -0.97 -3.96 -6.37
N LEU A 213 -2.06 -3.44 -6.91
CA LEU A 213 -3.41 -3.91 -6.59
C LEU A 213 -3.67 -5.31 -7.16
N TYR A 214 -3.32 -5.54 -8.42
CA TYR A 214 -3.66 -6.75 -9.17
C TYR A 214 -2.57 -7.82 -9.15
N VAL A 215 -1.30 -7.49 -8.81
CA VAL A 215 -0.26 -8.52 -8.61
C VAL A 215 0.01 -8.76 -7.14
N HIS A 216 0.48 -7.75 -6.41
CA HIS A 216 0.87 -7.91 -5.00
C HIS A 216 -0.34 -8.21 -4.12
N ASN A 217 -1.30 -7.29 -4.04
CA ASN A 217 -2.46 -7.43 -3.15
C ASN A 217 -3.33 -8.64 -3.51
N MET A 218 -3.54 -8.87 -4.80
CA MET A 218 -4.30 -10.02 -5.31
C MET A 218 -3.56 -11.33 -5.06
N GLY A 219 -2.27 -11.43 -5.40
CA GLY A 219 -1.47 -12.64 -5.17
C GLY A 219 -1.42 -13.04 -3.70
N HIS A 220 -1.25 -12.06 -2.80
CA HIS A 220 -1.26 -12.30 -1.36
C HIS A 220 -2.63 -12.78 -0.85
N ALA A 221 -3.71 -12.20 -1.37
CA ALA A 221 -5.07 -12.64 -1.04
C ALA A 221 -5.36 -14.05 -1.59
N THR A 222 -4.90 -14.35 -2.81
CA THR A 222 -5.00 -15.67 -3.43
C THR A 222 -4.29 -16.73 -2.59
N ALA A 223 -3.07 -16.46 -2.11
CA ALA A 223 -2.35 -17.33 -1.18
C ALA A 223 -3.16 -17.60 0.10
N ALA A 224 -3.79 -16.57 0.68
CA ALA A 224 -4.63 -16.72 1.85
C ALA A 224 -5.87 -17.58 1.60
N TYR A 225 -6.60 -17.33 0.51
CA TYR A 225 -7.87 -18.00 0.24
C TYR A 225 -7.69 -19.45 -0.20
N LEU A 226 -6.78 -19.71 -1.15
CA LEU A 226 -6.49 -21.06 -1.59
C LEU A 226 -5.77 -21.85 -0.48
N GLY A 227 -4.87 -21.20 0.26
CA GLY A 227 -4.19 -21.79 1.41
C GLY A 227 -5.16 -22.21 2.50
N TYR A 228 -6.11 -21.33 2.88
CA TYR A 228 -7.14 -21.69 3.85
C TYR A 228 -8.07 -22.79 3.34
N GLN A 229 -8.44 -22.78 2.05
CA GLN A 229 -9.29 -23.81 1.46
C GLN A 229 -8.63 -25.19 1.54
N LYS A 230 -7.33 -25.28 1.29
CA LYS A 230 -6.57 -26.54 1.33
C LYS A 230 -6.16 -26.94 2.75
N TYR A 231 -5.78 -25.96 3.57
CA TYR A 231 -5.19 -26.13 4.90
C TYR A 231 -5.86 -25.24 5.94
N PRO A 232 -7.13 -25.51 6.31
CA PRO A 232 -7.89 -24.64 7.22
C PRO A 232 -7.33 -24.60 8.65
N ASN A 233 -6.39 -25.49 8.99
CA ASN A 233 -5.76 -25.58 10.31
C ASN A 233 -4.38 -24.90 10.39
N LEU A 234 -3.81 -24.48 9.26
CA LEU A 234 -2.55 -23.72 9.26
C LEU A 234 -2.84 -22.25 9.53
N GLU A 235 -1.89 -21.57 10.16
CA GLU A 235 -2.08 -20.19 10.61
C GLU A 235 -1.44 -19.19 9.67
N TYR A 236 -0.26 -19.52 9.12
CA TYR A 236 0.57 -18.56 8.40
C TYR A 236 0.59 -18.78 6.88
N ILE A 237 0.67 -17.67 6.14
CA ILE A 237 0.86 -17.65 4.68
C ILE A 237 2.13 -18.42 4.31
N ALA A 238 3.21 -18.20 5.06
CA ALA A 238 4.47 -18.88 4.80
C ALA A 238 4.36 -20.41 4.91
N GLU A 239 3.51 -20.94 5.80
CA GLU A 239 3.31 -22.39 5.99
C GLU A 239 2.54 -23.00 4.82
N VAL A 240 1.44 -22.37 4.39
CA VAL A 240 0.65 -22.90 3.27
C VAL A 240 1.45 -22.88 1.97
N LEU A 241 2.35 -21.89 1.80
CA LEU A 241 3.23 -21.76 0.63
C LEU A 241 4.48 -22.67 0.66
N GLU A 242 4.62 -23.54 1.66
CA GLU A 242 5.59 -24.65 1.62
C GLU A 242 5.11 -25.81 0.73
N ASP A 243 3.81 -25.85 0.44
CA ASP A 243 3.25 -26.75 -0.55
C ASP A 243 3.54 -26.23 -1.97
N ASP A 244 4.45 -26.89 -2.67
CA ASP A 244 4.86 -26.54 -4.03
C ASP A 244 3.68 -26.48 -5.02
N HIS A 245 2.65 -27.31 -4.85
CA HIS A 245 1.47 -27.26 -5.71
C HIS A 245 0.64 -26.00 -5.43
N LEU A 246 0.45 -25.63 -4.16
CA LEU A 246 -0.26 -24.39 -3.82
C LEU A 246 0.54 -23.17 -4.30
N LEU A 247 1.85 -23.16 -4.08
CA LEU A 247 2.74 -22.10 -4.53
C LEU A 247 2.65 -21.91 -6.05
N GLU A 248 2.66 -23.00 -6.81
CA GLU A 248 2.54 -22.95 -8.27
C GLU A 248 1.14 -22.47 -8.70
N GLN A 249 0.06 -22.86 -8.01
CA GLN A 249 -1.26 -22.32 -8.27
C GLN A 249 -1.32 -20.80 -8.07
N VAL A 250 -0.74 -20.28 -6.98
CA VAL A 250 -0.68 -18.83 -6.72
C VAL A 250 0.14 -18.14 -7.81
N ARG A 251 1.29 -18.70 -8.20
CA ARG A 251 2.15 -18.19 -9.27
C ARG A 251 1.41 -18.10 -10.60
N GLN A 252 0.68 -19.15 -10.99
CA GLN A 252 -0.10 -19.16 -12.23
C GLN A 252 -1.25 -18.15 -12.19
N THR A 253 -1.93 -17.99 -11.05
CA THR A 253 -2.95 -16.95 -10.87
C THR A 253 -2.35 -15.55 -11.03
N MET A 254 -1.18 -15.29 -10.45
CA MET A 254 -0.46 -14.03 -10.66
C MET A 254 -0.06 -13.85 -12.13
N GLY A 255 0.33 -14.92 -12.82
CA GLY A 255 0.64 -14.93 -14.25
C GLY A 255 -0.54 -14.51 -15.14
N GLN A 256 -1.77 -14.92 -14.82
CA GLN A 256 -2.95 -14.41 -15.53
C GLN A 256 -3.13 -12.91 -15.33
N SER A 257 -2.93 -12.43 -14.11
CA SER A 257 -3.03 -11.00 -13.82
C SER A 257 -1.93 -10.18 -14.49
N THR A 258 -0.69 -10.68 -14.58
CA THR A 258 0.39 -9.95 -15.25
C THR A 258 0.15 -9.88 -16.75
N SER A 259 -0.40 -10.92 -17.38
CA SER A 259 -0.87 -10.88 -18.77
C SER A 259 -1.94 -9.82 -18.99
N ILE A 260 -2.90 -9.67 -18.07
CA ILE A 260 -3.92 -8.61 -18.13
C ILE A 260 -3.27 -7.22 -17.99
N LEU A 261 -2.32 -7.05 -17.07
CA LEU A 261 -1.61 -5.78 -16.87
C LEU A 261 -0.77 -5.35 -18.06
N LEU A 262 -0.12 -6.28 -18.77
CA LEU A 262 0.67 -5.97 -19.98
C LEU A 262 -0.21 -5.36 -21.08
N GLU A 263 -1.43 -5.86 -21.22
CA GLU A 263 -2.40 -5.37 -22.21
C GLU A 263 -3.08 -4.07 -21.74
N LEU A 264 -3.37 -3.96 -20.43
CA LEU A 264 -3.98 -2.76 -19.83
C LEU A 264 -3.04 -1.55 -19.89
N HIS A 265 -1.74 -1.76 -19.63
CA HIS A 265 -0.71 -0.72 -19.53
C HIS A 265 0.40 -0.92 -20.58
N LYS A 266 0.01 -1.01 -21.86
CA LYS A 266 0.93 -1.27 -22.98
C LYS A 266 2.14 -0.34 -22.97
N GLY A 267 3.33 -0.93 -23.01
CA GLY A 267 4.59 -0.20 -23.08
C GLY A 267 5.07 0.37 -21.73
N VAL A 268 4.32 0.19 -20.64
CA VAL A 268 4.75 0.60 -19.29
C VAL A 268 5.58 -0.49 -18.60
N PHE A 269 5.22 -1.76 -18.84
CA PHE A 269 5.88 -2.92 -18.27
C PHE A 269 6.34 -3.88 -19.37
N THR A 270 7.42 -4.60 -19.08
CA THR A 270 7.84 -5.79 -19.81
C THR A 270 7.37 -7.06 -19.10
N ARG A 271 7.32 -8.18 -19.84
CA ARG A 271 6.96 -9.48 -19.27
C ARG A 271 7.97 -9.89 -18.21
N GLU A 272 9.24 -9.68 -18.50
CA GLU A 272 10.38 -10.02 -17.64
C GLU A 272 10.32 -9.26 -16.31
N GLU A 273 9.99 -7.96 -16.33
CA GLU A 273 9.84 -7.16 -15.10
C GLU A 273 8.68 -7.65 -14.23
N LEU A 274 7.54 -8.01 -14.82
CA LEU A 274 6.37 -8.48 -14.07
C LEU A 274 6.57 -9.90 -13.54
N ASP A 275 7.25 -10.77 -14.28
CA ASP A 275 7.62 -12.10 -13.81
C ASP A 275 8.61 -11.99 -12.64
N TYR A 276 9.67 -11.19 -12.79
CA TYR A 276 10.62 -10.92 -11.69
C TYR A 276 9.91 -10.37 -10.46
N HIS A 277 9.00 -9.41 -10.64
CA HIS A 277 8.22 -8.85 -9.54
C HIS A 277 7.33 -9.90 -8.85
N SER A 278 6.73 -10.81 -9.62
CA SER A 278 5.90 -11.90 -9.08
C SER A 278 6.74 -12.88 -8.28
N GLU A 279 7.93 -13.25 -8.76
CA GLU A 279 8.87 -14.11 -8.05
C GLU A 279 9.37 -13.47 -6.74
N ASP A 280 9.72 -12.18 -6.78
CA ASP A 280 10.09 -11.41 -5.58
C ASP A 280 8.97 -11.46 -4.55
N LEU A 281 7.74 -11.17 -4.95
CA LEU A 281 6.56 -11.20 -4.07
C LEU A 281 6.33 -12.60 -3.47
N LEU A 282 6.41 -13.65 -4.27
CA LEU A 282 6.24 -15.03 -3.77
C LEU A 282 7.32 -15.39 -2.75
N SER A 283 8.56 -14.97 -2.97
CA SER A 283 9.64 -15.15 -1.98
C SER A 283 9.33 -14.42 -0.66
N ARG A 284 8.74 -13.22 -0.74
CA ARG A 284 8.36 -12.40 0.41
C ARG A 284 7.14 -12.95 1.14
N PHE A 285 6.14 -13.48 0.43
CA PHE A 285 5.01 -14.18 1.06
C PHE A 285 5.48 -15.41 1.86
N LYS A 286 6.58 -16.06 1.45
CA LYS A 286 7.21 -17.18 2.16
C LYS A 286 8.08 -16.74 3.34
N ASN A 287 8.23 -15.45 3.60
CA ASN A 287 9.06 -14.94 4.69
C ASN A 287 8.37 -15.15 6.05
N ARG A 288 8.74 -16.24 6.74
CA ARG A 288 8.23 -16.59 8.08
C ARG A 288 8.40 -15.45 9.11
N ALA A 289 9.42 -14.61 8.96
CA ALA A 289 9.67 -13.51 9.89
C ALA A 289 8.65 -12.36 9.80
N LEU A 290 7.82 -12.32 8.74
CA LEU A 290 6.72 -11.36 8.65
C LEU A 290 5.51 -11.76 9.51
N GLY A 291 5.39 -13.03 9.88
CA GLY A 291 4.29 -13.52 10.72
C GLY A 291 2.91 -13.32 10.10
N ASP A 292 2.82 -13.33 8.77
CA ASP A 292 1.59 -13.06 8.06
C ASP A 292 0.62 -14.23 8.18
N THR A 293 -0.46 -14.01 8.94
CA THR A 293 -1.51 -15.03 9.13
C THR A 293 -2.51 -15.03 7.98
N LEU A 294 -3.07 -16.21 7.69
CA LEU A 294 -4.19 -16.36 6.77
C LEU A 294 -5.32 -15.39 7.15
N PHE A 295 -5.65 -15.32 8.45
CA PHE A 295 -6.67 -14.40 8.97
C PHE A 295 -6.39 -12.94 8.62
N ARG A 296 -5.19 -12.43 8.95
CA ARG A 296 -4.83 -11.02 8.74
C ARG A 296 -4.84 -10.66 7.25
N VAL A 297 -4.34 -11.57 6.42
CA VAL A 297 -4.20 -11.38 4.98
C VAL A 297 -5.49 -11.64 4.21
N GLY A 298 -6.39 -12.49 4.71
CA GLY A 298 -7.65 -12.83 4.05
C GLY A 298 -8.86 -12.03 4.51
N ARG A 299 -8.88 -11.50 5.74
CA ARG A 299 -10.04 -10.75 6.29
C ARG A 299 -10.38 -9.47 5.51
N ASP A 300 -11.51 -8.83 5.81
CA ASP A 300 -12.02 -7.62 5.12
C ASP A 300 -12.58 -7.95 3.73
N LEU A 301 -13.31 -9.08 3.66
CA LEU A 301 -13.93 -9.64 2.46
C LEU A 301 -14.83 -8.63 1.72
N PRO A 302 -15.70 -7.83 2.39
CA PRO A 302 -16.57 -6.88 1.68
C PRO A 302 -15.81 -5.88 0.82
N ARG A 303 -14.60 -5.50 1.24
CA ARG A 303 -13.74 -4.60 0.46
C ARG A 303 -12.97 -5.37 -0.60
N LYS A 304 -12.32 -6.49 -0.23
CA LYS A 304 -11.44 -7.24 -1.15
C LYS A 304 -12.17 -7.91 -2.32
N LEU A 305 -13.46 -8.19 -2.15
CA LEU A 305 -14.30 -8.79 -3.18
C LEU A 305 -15.10 -7.78 -4.00
N ASN A 306 -15.05 -6.49 -3.64
CA ASN A 306 -15.70 -5.39 -4.35
C ASN A 306 -15.21 -5.32 -5.81
N TRP A 307 -16.09 -4.87 -6.72
CA TRP A 307 -15.84 -4.74 -8.15
C TRP A 307 -14.58 -3.92 -8.48
N GLU A 308 -14.26 -2.90 -7.67
CA GLU A 308 -13.10 -2.03 -7.90
C GLU A 308 -11.79 -2.52 -7.22
N ASP A 309 -11.83 -3.58 -6.40
CA ASP A 309 -10.65 -4.04 -5.64
C ASP A 309 -9.93 -5.22 -6.33
N ARG A 310 -8.92 -5.77 -5.65
CA ARG A 310 -7.85 -6.62 -6.19
C ARG A 310 -8.24 -7.85 -6.99
N ILE A 311 -9.43 -8.43 -6.77
CA ILE A 311 -9.82 -9.69 -7.44
C ILE A 311 -10.86 -9.42 -8.52
N MET A 312 -12.03 -8.86 -8.17
CA MET A 312 -13.06 -8.58 -9.17
C MET A 312 -12.60 -7.49 -10.15
N GLY A 313 -11.79 -6.51 -9.69
CA GLY A 313 -11.26 -5.47 -10.55
C GLY A 313 -10.41 -6.02 -11.68
N VAL A 314 -9.49 -6.95 -11.41
CA VAL A 314 -8.70 -7.57 -12.48
C VAL A 314 -9.50 -8.56 -13.32
N ILE A 315 -10.51 -9.25 -12.75
CA ILE A 315 -11.46 -10.07 -13.52
C ILE A 315 -12.20 -9.20 -14.54
N LEU A 316 -12.66 -8.01 -14.14
CA LEU A 316 -13.32 -7.06 -15.01
C LEU A 316 -12.42 -6.64 -16.17
N ARG A 317 -11.16 -6.28 -15.88
CA ARG A 317 -10.18 -5.93 -16.92
C ARG A 317 -9.91 -7.11 -17.86
N GLY A 318 -9.75 -8.31 -17.32
CA GLY A 318 -9.59 -9.51 -18.12
C GLY A 318 -10.77 -9.76 -19.05
N GLU A 319 -12.00 -9.59 -18.54
CA GLU A 319 -13.21 -9.73 -19.34
C GLU A 319 -13.32 -8.67 -20.45
N GLU A 320 -13.07 -7.40 -20.13
CA GLU A 320 -13.08 -6.28 -21.09
C GLU A 320 -12.05 -6.48 -22.21
N LEU A 321 -10.90 -7.06 -21.89
CA LEU A 321 -9.80 -7.33 -22.83
C LEU A 321 -9.92 -8.69 -23.53
N GLY A 322 -10.90 -9.53 -23.17
CA GLY A 322 -11.03 -10.89 -23.71
C GLY A 322 -9.91 -11.84 -23.29
N LEU A 323 -9.25 -11.58 -22.17
CA LEU A 323 -8.14 -12.36 -21.62
C LEU A 323 -8.63 -13.37 -20.56
N PRO A 324 -7.96 -14.53 -20.41
CA PRO A 324 -8.30 -15.51 -19.38
C PRO A 324 -8.11 -14.97 -17.95
N TRP A 325 -9.06 -15.27 -17.08
CA TRP A 325 -9.03 -14.93 -15.66
C TRP A 325 -9.52 -16.08 -14.75
N ASP A 326 -9.66 -17.29 -15.28
CA ASP A 326 -10.27 -18.43 -14.58
C ASP A 326 -9.59 -18.80 -13.25
N LEU A 327 -8.26 -18.68 -13.15
CA LEU A 327 -7.52 -18.94 -11.91
C LEU A 327 -7.77 -17.85 -10.87
N ILE A 328 -7.92 -16.60 -11.31
CA ILE A 328 -8.33 -15.48 -10.46
C ILE A 328 -9.78 -15.69 -9.98
N GLY A 329 -10.65 -16.18 -10.86
CA GLY A 329 -12.02 -16.58 -10.52
C GLY A 329 -12.08 -17.67 -9.46
N LYS A 330 -11.23 -18.70 -9.55
CA LYS A 330 -11.12 -19.75 -8.52
C LYS A 330 -10.73 -19.17 -7.15
N ALA A 331 -9.79 -18.21 -7.12
CA ALA A 331 -9.43 -17.51 -5.89
C ALA A 331 -10.61 -16.70 -5.31
N TYR A 332 -11.40 -16.04 -6.16
CA TYR A 332 -12.63 -15.35 -5.75
C TYR A 332 -13.66 -16.32 -5.13
N LEU A 333 -13.87 -17.49 -5.74
CA LEU A 333 -14.76 -18.52 -5.21
C LEU A 333 -14.28 -19.06 -3.85
N ALA A 334 -12.98 -19.29 -3.69
CA ALA A 334 -12.40 -19.70 -2.41
C ALA A 334 -12.62 -18.64 -1.32
N ALA A 335 -12.51 -17.35 -1.67
CA ALA A 335 -12.77 -16.24 -0.76
C ALA A 335 -14.21 -16.20 -0.21
N LEU A 336 -15.20 -16.61 -1.01
CA LEU A 336 -16.61 -16.71 -0.57
C LEU A 336 -16.83 -17.75 0.53
N SER A 337 -15.85 -18.63 0.78
CA SER A 337 -15.87 -19.61 1.87
C SER A 337 -14.78 -19.34 2.92
N PHE A 338 -14.08 -18.21 2.83
CA PHE A 338 -12.94 -17.89 3.69
C PHE A 338 -13.38 -17.57 5.12
N LYS A 339 -12.83 -18.31 6.06
CA LYS A 339 -13.42 -18.47 7.39
C LYS A 339 -12.37 -18.62 8.50
N ALA A 340 -11.12 -18.23 8.20
CA ALA A 340 -9.98 -18.30 9.11
C ALA A 340 -10.23 -17.56 10.43
N LEU A 341 -9.51 -17.97 11.47
CA LEU A 341 -9.62 -17.45 12.82
C LEU A 341 -8.37 -16.63 13.18
N ASP A 342 -8.54 -15.63 14.05
CA ASP A 342 -7.41 -14.94 14.67
C ASP A 342 -6.78 -15.77 15.82
N HIS A 343 -5.79 -15.19 16.48
CA HIS A 343 -5.09 -15.81 17.62
C HIS A 343 -6.02 -16.10 18.82
N ASN A 344 -7.16 -15.41 18.94
CA ASN A 344 -8.18 -15.67 19.96
C ASN A 344 -9.21 -16.70 19.50
N ARG A 345 -9.00 -17.32 18.34
CA ARG A 345 -9.92 -18.25 17.68
C ARG A 345 -11.25 -17.60 17.28
N GLU A 346 -11.23 -16.30 17.03
CA GLU A 346 -12.40 -15.54 16.59
C GLU A 346 -12.33 -15.22 15.09
N ARG A 347 -13.48 -15.10 14.45
CA ARG A 347 -13.57 -14.56 13.08
C ARG A 347 -13.75 -13.05 13.10
N ASP A 348 -13.34 -12.40 12.01
CA ASP A 348 -13.64 -10.99 11.81
C ASP A 348 -15.17 -10.78 11.76
N LYS A 349 -15.68 -9.89 12.61
CA LYS A 349 -17.13 -9.68 12.79
C LYS A 349 -17.79 -9.16 11.50
N ARG A 350 -17.08 -8.34 10.71
CA ARG A 350 -17.62 -7.79 9.45
C ARG A 350 -17.69 -8.88 8.39
N ASP A 351 -16.67 -9.74 8.33
CA ASP A 351 -16.66 -10.87 7.41
C ASP A 351 -17.72 -11.93 7.77
N GLN A 352 -17.94 -12.20 9.06
CA GLN A 352 -19.01 -13.09 9.51
C GLN A 352 -20.39 -12.61 9.04
N GLN A 353 -20.69 -11.32 9.27
CA GLN A 353 -21.94 -10.71 8.84
C GLN A 353 -22.09 -10.75 7.32
N PHE A 354 -21.02 -10.41 6.60
CA PHE A 354 -20.98 -10.46 5.14
C PHE A 354 -21.24 -11.87 4.58
N LEU A 355 -20.59 -12.90 5.13
CA LEU A 355 -20.79 -14.27 4.66
C LEU A 355 -22.19 -14.80 4.98
N LYS A 356 -22.74 -14.44 6.14
CA LYS A 356 -24.14 -14.77 6.51
C LYS A 356 -25.13 -14.17 5.51
N GLU A 357 -24.84 -12.95 5.05
CA GLU A 357 -25.63 -12.26 4.03
C GLU A 357 -25.59 -12.88 2.63
N LEU A 358 -24.62 -13.75 2.37
CA LEU A 358 -24.47 -14.52 1.13
C LEU A 358 -24.97 -15.96 1.26
N GLU A 359 -25.25 -16.41 2.49
CA GLU A 359 -25.65 -17.78 2.78
C GLU A 359 -26.98 -18.14 2.09
N GLY A 360 -27.07 -19.34 1.52
CA GLY A 360 -28.26 -19.80 0.80
C GLY A 360 -28.51 -19.16 -0.57
N LEU A 361 -27.82 -18.07 -0.93
CA LEU A 361 -27.99 -17.43 -2.24
C LEU A 361 -27.43 -18.29 -3.39
N PRO A 362 -28.07 -18.29 -4.57
CA PRO A 362 -27.48 -18.82 -5.80
C PRO A 362 -26.15 -18.13 -6.12
N LEU A 363 -25.23 -18.84 -6.81
CA LEU A 363 -23.88 -18.32 -7.10
C LEU A 363 -23.91 -16.93 -7.77
N ARG A 364 -24.78 -16.75 -8.76
CA ARG A 364 -24.94 -15.47 -9.45
C ARG A 364 -25.30 -14.33 -8.48
N GLU A 365 -26.23 -14.55 -7.56
CA GLU A 365 -26.60 -13.54 -6.56
C GLU A 365 -25.48 -13.30 -5.54
N LYS A 366 -24.75 -14.34 -5.16
CA LYS A 366 -23.55 -14.20 -4.32
C LYS A 366 -22.52 -13.29 -4.98
N LEU A 367 -22.20 -13.53 -6.26
CA LEU A 367 -21.25 -12.72 -7.02
C LEU A 367 -21.72 -11.26 -7.11
N TYR A 368 -23.01 -11.04 -7.41
CA TYR A 368 -23.59 -9.70 -7.53
C TYR A 368 -23.46 -8.92 -6.22
N LYS A 369 -23.83 -9.55 -5.11
CA LYS A 369 -23.79 -8.93 -3.78
C LYS A 369 -22.36 -8.78 -3.25
N ALA A 370 -21.51 -9.80 -3.40
CA ALA A 370 -20.13 -9.79 -2.93
C ALA A 370 -19.26 -8.73 -3.64
N SER A 371 -19.46 -8.59 -4.95
CA SER A 371 -18.81 -7.53 -5.74
C SER A 371 -19.42 -6.16 -5.58
N ARG A 372 -20.52 -6.03 -4.82
CA ARG A 372 -21.29 -4.79 -4.71
C ARG A 372 -21.65 -4.22 -6.07
N TRP A 373 -22.02 -5.09 -7.02
CA TRP A 373 -22.24 -4.72 -8.40
C TRP A 373 -23.32 -3.63 -8.57
N SER A 374 -24.28 -3.54 -7.66
CA SER A 374 -25.28 -2.46 -7.64
C SER A 374 -24.70 -1.04 -7.57
N THR A 375 -23.45 -0.90 -7.15
CA THR A 375 -22.70 0.38 -7.09
C THR A 375 -21.68 0.52 -8.22
N SER A 376 -21.54 -0.51 -9.05
CA SER A 376 -20.62 -0.52 -10.19
C SER A 376 -21.13 0.41 -11.30
N PRO A 377 -20.25 1.22 -11.93
CA PRO A 377 -20.60 1.99 -13.11
C PRO A 377 -20.69 1.12 -14.38
N HIS A 378 -20.29 -0.15 -14.31
CA HIS A 378 -20.23 -1.06 -15.46
C HIS A 378 -21.61 -1.63 -15.82
N PRO A 379 -21.85 -1.95 -17.11
CA PRO A 379 -23.15 -2.44 -17.56
C PRO A 379 -23.46 -3.84 -17.02
N GLN A 380 -24.75 -4.12 -16.83
CA GLN A 380 -25.25 -5.43 -16.38
C GLN A 380 -24.80 -6.58 -17.29
N SER A 381 -24.66 -6.34 -18.60
CA SER A 381 -24.18 -7.35 -19.56
C SER A 381 -22.76 -7.83 -19.27
N LEU A 382 -21.89 -6.97 -18.74
CA LEU A 382 -20.54 -7.36 -18.34
C LEU A 382 -20.57 -8.31 -17.14
N PHE A 383 -21.40 -8.00 -16.15
CA PHE A 383 -21.64 -8.91 -15.03
C PHE A 383 -22.21 -10.25 -15.51
N ASP A 384 -23.12 -10.22 -16.47
CA ASP A 384 -23.76 -11.44 -16.96
C ASP A 384 -22.74 -12.39 -17.58
N SER A 385 -21.83 -11.86 -18.40
CA SER A 385 -20.70 -12.61 -18.98
C SER A 385 -19.78 -13.21 -17.89
N ILE A 386 -19.41 -12.39 -16.90
CA ILE A 386 -18.57 -12.83 -15.78
C ILE A 386 -19.25 -13.93 -14.98
N ALA A 387 -20.52 -13.74 -14.62
CA ALA A 387 -21.29 -14.69 -13.82
C ALA A 387 -21.48 -16.04 -14.53
N GLU A 388 -21.66 -16.04 -15.86
CA GLU A 388 -21.74 -17.26 -16.67
C GLU A 388 -20.43 -18.04 -16.63
N LYS A 389 -19.28 -17.36 -16.80
CA LYS A 389 -17.95 -17.98 -16.69
C LYS A 389 -17.70 -18.54 -15.29
N PHE A 390 -18.10 -17.83 -14.23
CA PHE A 390 -18.04 -18.35 -12.86
C PHE A 390 -18.84 -19.64 -12.67
N ALA A 391 -20.01 -19.77 -13.31
CA ALA A 391 -20.81 -21.00 -13.22
C ALA A 391 -20.04 -22.20 -13.80
N ALA A 392 -19.36 -22.02 -14.92
CA ALA A 392 -18.50 -23.05 -15.53
C ALA A 392 -17.27 -23.41 -14.65
N LEU A 393 -16.72 -22.45 -13.92
CA LEU A 393 -15.64 -22.70 -12.96
C LEU A 393 -16.11 -23.47 -11.72
N SER A 394 -17.36 -23.27 -11.30
CA SER A 394 -17.93 -23.95 -10.14
C SER A 394 -18.35 -25.40 -10.42
N SER A 395 -18.60 -25.77 -11.68
CA SER A 395 -19.02 -27.12 -12.09
C SER A 395 -17.85 -28.06 -12.40
N THR A 396 -16.61 -27.56 -12.35
CA THR A 396 -15.38 -28.33 -12.62
C THR A 396 -14.69 -28.86 -11.35
N HIS A 397 -15.39 -28.80 -10.21
CA HIS A 397 -15.03 -29.36 -8.91
C HIS A 397 -16.22 -30.14 -8.33
#